data_AF-A0A821G5H1-F1
#
_entry.id   AF-A0A821G5H1-F1
#
_cell.length_a   1.000
_cell.length_b   1.000
_cell.length_c   1.000
_cell.angle_alpha   90.00
_cell.angle_beta   90.00
_cell.angle_gamma   90.00
#
_symmetry.space_group_name_H-M   'P 1'
#
loop_
_entity.id
_entity.type
_entity.pdbx_description
1 polymer ?
#
loop_
_entity_poly.entity_id
_entity_poly.type
_entity_poly.pdbx_seq_one_letter_code
_entity_poly.pdbx_strand_id
1 'polypeptide(L)'
;MIFFRKLVCFTLLHLVITLPQINLDLTDWISVSESNTVLQHDCLHVFAPTKFSFPPQQIISYCMSEWPSKWNIRENNFDQSFTFAELYKRNITSQQLYLWSAPMDIVEHYQFYLDQLSNSNKSPSIVTQLFYNCTLPRFGPLCQYSLDIYMPYGSSLYEIINNFYQENYRPMTLTCYTHLECNRGSNLACLDWTEICDGHIDCLNDGIDEEHCEQLEVNKCEESEFRCKNGECISHLFVQD
;
A
#
# COMPACT_ATOMS: atom_id res chain seq x y z
N MET A 1 -4.97 27.25 -57.97
CA MET A 1 -3.69 27.02 -57.27
C MET A 1 -3.81 27.63 -55.89
N ILE A 2 -4.28 26.88 -54.90
CA ILE A 2 -3.51 26.04 -53.96
C ILE A 2 -3.38 26.78 -52.62
N PHE A 3 -4.10 26.24 -51.64
CA PHE A 3 -3.80 26.15 -50.21
C PHE A 3 -3.52 27.44 -49.43
N PHE A 4 -4.43 27.79 -48.52
CA PHE A 4 -4.18 27.62 -47.09
C PHE A 4 -5.53 27.70 -46.34
N ARG A 5 -6.25 26.58 -46.40
CA ARG A 5 -7.36 26.27 -45.50
C ARG A 5 -6.74 26.09 -44.12
N LYS A 6 -6.77 27.13 -43.28
CA LYS A 6 -6.30 27.04 -41.89
C LYS A 6 -7.22 26.09 -41.14
N LEU A 7 -6.82 24.82 -41.12
CA LEU A 7 -7.37 23.81 -40.24
C LEU A 7 -6.91 24.17 -38.82
N VAL A 8 -7.80 24.73 -38.02
CA VAL A 8 -7.60 24.80 -36.57
C VAL A 8 -7.86 23.39 -36.05
N CYS A 9 -6.81 22.57 -36.03
CA CYS A 9 -6.81 21.30 -35.31
C CYS A 9 -6.77 21.64 -33.81
N PHE A 10 -7.94 21.79 -33.19
CA PHE A 10 -8.04 21.64 -31.74
C PHE A 10 -7.78 20.16 -31.44
N THR A 11 -6.51 19.82 -31.18
CA THR A 11 -6.19 18.58 -30.48
C THR A 11 -6.87 18.68 -29.12
N LEU A 12 -7.97 17.94 -28.95
CA LEU A 12 -8.52 17.58 -27.65
C LEU A 12 -7.46 16.72 -26.94
N LEU A 13 -6.43 17.38 -26.40
CA LEU A 13 -5.63 16.82 -25.34
C LEU A 13 -6.59 16.64 -24.18
N HIS A 14 -7.13 15.44 -24.03
CA HIS A 14 -7.80 15.02 -22.82
C HIS A 14 -6.77 15.15 -21.69
N LEU A 15 -6.78 16.30 -21.02
CA LEU A 15 -6.18 16.47 -19.71
C LEU A 15 -6.94 15.53 -18.78
N VAL A 16 -6.47 14.29 -18.67
CA VAL A 16 -6.93 13.38 -17.63
C VAL A 16 -6.28 13.88 -16.35
N ILE A 17 -7.03 14.64 -15.56
CA ILE A 17 -6.66 14.93 -14.19
C ILE A 17 -6.84 13.62 -13.42
N THR A 18 -5.80 12.80 -13.36
CA THR A 18 -5.77 11.63 -12.49
C THR A 18 -5.43 12.12 -11.09
N LEU A 19 -6.38 12.01 -10.16
CA LEU A 19 -6.05 12.12 -8.74
C LEU A 19 -5.25 10.87 -8.35
N PRO A 20 -4.22 11.01 -7.50
CA PRO A 20 -3.56 9.85 -6.92
C PRO A 20 -4.59 9.03 -6.16
N GLN A 21 -4.67 7.74 -6.46
CA GLN A 21 -5.50 6.83 -5.69
C GLN A 21 -4.65 6.22 -4.59
N ILE A 22 -5.20 6.18 -3.37
CA ILE A 22 -4.61 5.46 -2.26
C ILE A 22 -5.48 4.24 -2.00
N ASN A 23 -4.84 3.08 -2.02
CA ASN A 23 -5.44 1.78 -1.74
C ASN A 23 -4.62 1.10 -0.64
N LEU A 24 -5.26 0.24 0.13
CA LEU A 24 -4.59 -0.60 1.11
C LEU A 24 -3.88 -1.75 0.39
N ASP A 25 -2.71 -2.18 0.85
CA ASP A 25 -2.00 -3.35 0.35
C ASP A 25 -1.54 -4.26 1.49
N LEU A 26 -1.03 -5.45 1.16
CA LEU A 26 -0.62 -6.48 2.11
C LEU A 26 -1.77 -6.89 3.05
N THR A 27 -2.95 -7.12 2.47
CA THR A 27 -4.19 -7.45 3.20
C THR A 27 -4.46 -8.95 3.34
N ASP A 28 -3.68 -9.80 2.67
CA ASP A 28 -3.79 -11.25 2.78
C ASP A 28 -3.10 -11.76 4.05
N TRP A 29 -3.87 -11.93 5.12
CA TRP A 29 -3.38 -12.50 6.37
C TRP A 29 -3.18 -14.02 6.22
N ILE A 30 -2.05 -14.45 5.66
CA ILE A 30 -1.73 -15.89 5.63
C ILE A 30 -1.39 -16.30 7.07
N SER A 31 -2.23 -17.15 7.68
CA SER A 31 -1.89 -17.85 8.91
C SER A 31 -0.77 -18.86 8.61
N VAL A 32 0.47 -18.41 8.53
CA VAL A 32 1.61 -19.33 8.41
C VAL A 32 1.88 -19.90 9.80
N SER A 33 1.18 -20.99 10.12
CA SER A 33 1.73 -22.02 10.97
C SER A 33 3.05 -22.48 10.33
N GLU A 34 4.17 -21.87 10.73
CA GLU A 34 5.58 -22.33 10.65
C GLU A 34 6.62 -21.19 10.63
N SER A 35 6.23 -19.91 10.67
CA SER A 35 7.15 -18.87 11.15
C SER A 35 6.39 -17.72 11.83
N ASN A 36 6.76 -17.40 13.06
CA ASN A 36 6.21 -16.30 13.87
C ASN A 36 6.56 -14.90 13.29
N THR A 37 6.27 -14.56 12.03
CA THR A 37 6.77 -13.28 11.46
C THR A 37 5.89 -12.61 10.38
N VAL A 38 4.60 -12.39 10.61
CA VAL A 38 3.92 -11.27 9.91
C VAL A 38 4.32 -10.01 10.66
N LEU A 39 5.34 -9.30 10.16
CA LEU A 39 5.88 -8.11 10.84
C LEU A 39 4.97 -6.89 10.63
N GLN A 40 4.30 -6.82 9.48
CA GLN A 40 3.46 -5.72 9.03
C GLN A 40 2.36 -6.23 8.08
N HIS A 41 1.16 -5.67 8.15
CA HIS A 41 0.01 -5.97 7.27
C HIS A 41 -0.92 -4.75 7.16
N ASP A 42 -1.89 -4.79 6.23
CA ASP A 42 -2.87 -3.71 6.03
C ASP A 42 -2.18 -2.33 5.91
N CYS A 43 -1.32 -2.21 4.90
CA CYS A 43 -0.43 -1.09 4.68
C CYS A 43 -1.08 0.01 3.82
N LEU A 44 -0.74 1.26 4.12
CA LEU A 44 -1.21 2.44 3.40
C LEU A 44 -0.03 3.38 3.11
N HIS A 45 0.26 3.56 1.82
CA HIS A 45 1.31 4.47 1.37
C HIS A 45 0.73 5.85 1.03
N VAL A 46 1.16 6.86 1.78
CA VAL A 46 0.59 8.20 1.70
C VAL A 46 1.62 9.20 1.18
N PHE A 47 1.25 9.98 0.17
CA PHE A 47 2.02 11.13 -0.28
C PHE A 47 1.79 12.31 0.68
N ALA A 48 2.72 12.52 1.61
CA ALA A 48 2.69 13.63 2.55
C ALA A 48 3.32 14.89 1.92
N PRO A 49 2.56 15.99 1.78
CA PRO A 49 3.10 17.26 1.32
C PRO A 49 4.01 17.87 2.39
N THR A 50 5.27 18.14 2.02
CA THR A 50 6.17 18.90 2.89
C THR A 50 5.92 20.40 2.70
N LYS A 51 5.66 21.15 3.78
CA LYS A 51 5.32 22.60 3.71
C LYS A 51 6.42 23.48 3.12
N PHE A 52 7.64 22.95 2.88
CA PHE A 52 8.84 23.76 2.67
C PHE A 52 9.56 23.58 1.32
N SER A 53 9.02 22.84 0.36
CA SER A 53 9.71 22.68 -0.94
C SER A 53 8.81 22.21 -2.08
N PHE A 54 9.25 22.45 -3.33
CA PHE A 54 8.59 22.00 -4.56
C PHE A 54 9.57 21.20 -5.45
N PRO A 55 9.25 19.95 -5.84
CA PRO A 55 8.33 19.03 -5.19
C PRO A 55 9.12 18.04 -4.33
N PRO A 56 8.89 18.00 -3.02
CA PRO A 56 9.14 16.77 -2.31
C PRO A 56 7.89 16.38 -1.56
N GLN A 57 7.24 15.39 -2.16
CA GLN A 57 6.31 14.51 -1.48
C GLN A 57 7.16 13.42 -0.82
N GLN A 58 6.94 13.20 0.46
CA GLN A 58 7.45 11.99 1.10
C GLN A 58 6.37 10.92 0.98
N ILE A 59 6.75 9.68 0.66
CA ILE A 59 5.88 8.53 0.82
C ILE A 59 6.02 8.08 2.26
N ILE A 60 4.93 8.10 3.01
CA ILE A 60 4.88 7.61 4.39
C ILE A 60 4.05 6.34 4.38
N SER A 61 4.66 5.25 4.83
CA SER A 61 4.05 3.93 4.94
C SER A 61 3.40 3.78 6.32
N TYR A 62 2.11 3.48 6.35
CA TYR A 62 1.36 3.19 7.56
C TYR A 62 0.91 1.73 7.52
N CYS A 63 1.58 0.88 8.29
CA CYS A 63 1.25 -0.54 8.38
C CYS A 63 0.85 -0.92 9.80
N MET A 64 -0.06 -1.89 9.91
CA MET A 64 -0.41 -2.50 11.18
C MET A 64 0.64 -3.57 11.53
N SER A 65 1.14 -3.56 12.75
CA SER A 65 2.08 -4.57 13.29
C SER A 65 1.42 -5.56 14.26
N GLU A 66 0.17 -5.32 14.62
CA GLU A 66 -0.57 -6.14 15.58
C GLU A 66 -1.53 -7.09 14.88
N TRP A 67 -1.46 -8.39 15.22
CA TRP A 67 -2.33 -9.42 14.65
C TRP A 67 -3.82 -9.01 14.60
N PRO A 68 -4.52 -9.23 13.47
CA PRO A 68 -5.94 -8.90 13.32
C PRO A 68 -6.83 -9.49 14.41
N SER A 69 -6.47 -10.66 14.96
CA SER A 69 -7.20 -11.34 16.04
C SER A 69 -7.25 -10.55 17.35
N LYS A 70 -6.34 -9.59 17.57
CA LYS A 70 -6.38 -8.68 18.72
C LYS A 70 -7.54 -7.69 18.62
N TRP A 71 -8.01 -7.42 17.40
CA TRP A 71 -9.07 -6.47 17.12
C TRP A 71 -10.41 -7.20 16.99
N ASN A 72 -11.42 -6.72 17.70
CA ASN A 72 -12.79 -7.22 17.54
C ASN A 72 -13.41 -6.65 16.25
N ILE A 73 -12.93 -7.13 15.10
CA ILE A 73 -13.47 -6.75 13.78
C ILE A 73 -14.91 -7.23 13.72
N ARG A 74 -15.86 -6.29 13.68
CA ARG A 74 -17.28 -6.61 13.54
C ARG A 74 -17.60 -6.75 12.07
N GLU A 75 -18.42 -7.74 11.73
CA GLU A 75 -18.97 -7.86 10.39
C GLU A 75 -19.71 -6.57 10.02
N ASN A 76 -19.32 -5.99 8.90
CA ASN A 76 -19.96 -4.82 8.37
C ASN A 76 -21.23 -5.22 7.61
N ASN A 77 -22.36 -5.18 8.30
CA ASN A 77 -23.67 -5.52 7.74
C ASN A 77 -24.31 -4.38 6.94
N PHE A 78 -23.67 -3.22 6.85
CA PHE A 78 -24.24 -2.04 6.19
C PHE A 78 -23.80 -1.92 4.73
N ASP A 79 -22.54 -2.23 4.45
CA ASP A 79 -21.98 -2.14 3.11
C ASP A 79 -22.32 -3.39 2.27
N GLN A 80 -22.49 -3.19 0.97
CA GLN A 80 -22.79 -4.28 0.05
C GLN A 80 -21.52 -5.07 -0.25
N SER A 81 -21.60 -6.40 -0.20
CA SER A 81 -20.55 -7.29 -0.65
C SER A 81 -20.96 -8.02 -1.92
N PHE A 82 -19.96 -8.36 -2.74
CA PHE A 82 -20.13 -9.07 -3.99
C PHE A 82 -19.06 -10.16 -4.09
N THR A 83 -19.46 -11.33 -4.55
CA THR A 83 -18.48 -12.33 -5.02
C THR A 83 -17.84 -11.88 -6.33
N PHE A 84 -16.65 -12.38 -6.62
CA PHE A 84 -15.99 -12.14 -7.93
C PHE A 84 -16.87 -12.58 -9.11
N ALA A 85 -17.63 -13.67 -8.97
CA ALA A 85 -18.60 -14.09 -9.98
C ALA A 85 -19.72 -13.07 -10.20
N GLU A 86 -20.20 -12.40 -9.15
CA GLU A 86 -21.23 -11.37 -9.25
C GLU A 86 -20.70 -10.08 -9.87
N LEU A 87 -19.47 -9.67 -9.51
CA LEU A 87 -18.78 -8.55 -10.14
C LEU A 87 -18.61 -8.78 -11.65
N TYR A 88 -18.17 -9.98 -12.04
CA TYR A 88 -18.01 -10.35 -13.44
C TYR A 88 -19.33 -10.33 -14.19
N LYS A 89 -20.40 -10.90 -13.62
CA LYS A 89 -21.75 -10.85 -14.22
C LYS A 89 -22.27 -9.42 -14.42
N ARG A 90 -21.78 -8.47 -13.64
CA ARG A 90 -22.12 -7.04 -13.73
C ARG A 90 -21.17 -6.26 -14.65
N ASN A 91 -20.24 -6.94 -15.34
CA ASN A 91 -19.21 -6.34 -16.18
C ASN A 91 -18.33 -5.33 -15.43
N ILE A 92 -18.05 -5.58 -14.15
CA ILE A 92 -17.13 -4.74 -13.38
C ILE A 92 -15.69 -5.12 -13.73
N THR A 93 -14.86 -4.12 -13.99
CA THR A 93 -13.43 -4.27 -14.28
C THR A 93 -12.58 -4.12 -13.01
N SER A 94 -11.37 -4.67 -13.01
CA SER A 94 -10.37 -4.45 -11.96
C SER A 94 -10.07 -2.95 -11.77
N GLN A 95 -9.99 -2.18 -12.85
CA GLN A 95 -9.82 -0.72 -12.80
C GLN A 95 -10.93 -0.02 -12.00
N GLN A 96 -12.18 -0.48 -12.10
CA GLN A 96 -13.26 0.08 -11.29
C GLN A 96 -13.07 -0.21 -9.81
N LEU A 97 -12.64 -1.42 -9.42
CA LEU A 97 -12.34 -1.74 -8.02
C LEU A 97 -11.20 -0.86 -7.48
N TYR A 98 -10.15 -0.66 -8.27
CA TYR A 98 -9.05 0.26 -7.94
C TYR A 98 -9.57 1.67 -7.64
N LEU A 99 -10.42 2.22 -8.52
CA LEU A 99 -11.03 3.54 -8.35
C LEU A 99 -12.02 3.61 -7.16
N TRP A 100 -12.56 2.48 -6.72
CA TRP A 100 -13.42 2.38 -5.54
C TRP A 100 -12.64 2.21 -4.24
N SER A 101 -11.32 2.45 -4.26
CA SER A 101 -10.45 2.32 -3.10
C SER A 101 -10.41 0.90 -2.52
N ALA A 102 -10.67 -0.12 -3.35
CA ALA A 102 -10.50 -1.52 -2.96
C ALA A 102 -9.03 -1.82 -2.63
N PRO A 103 -8.72 -2.69 -1.65
CA PRO A 103 -7.35 -3.14 -1.43
C PRO A 103 -6.69 -3.67 -2.71
N MET A 104 -5.40 -3.37 -2.90
CA MET A 104 -4.66 -3.73 -4.10
C MET A 104 -4.64 -5.25 -4.29
N ASP A 105 -4.45 -6.03 -3.22
CA ASP A 105 -4.46 -7.49 -3.28
C ASP A 105 -5.81 -8.01 -3.83
N ILE A 106 -6.93 -7.38 -3.47
CA ILE A 106 -8.27 -7.72 -3.99
C ILE A 106 -8.40 -7.35 -5.47
N VAL A 107 -7.87 -6.18 -5.88
CA VAL A 107 -7.88 -5.75 -7.29
C VAL A 107 -7.10 -6.74 -8.16
N GLU A 108 -5.91 -7.14 -7.70
CA GLU A 108 -5.03 -8.09 -8.39
C GLU A 108 -5.64 -9.49 -8.45
N HIS A 109 -6.20 -9.98 -7.34
CA HIS A 109 -6.92 -11.24 -7.30
C HIS A 109 -8.14 -11.25 -8.24
N TYR A 110 -8.88 -10.14 -8.32
CA TYR A 110 -10.00 -10.04 -9.24
C TYR A 110 -9.52 -10.01 -10.70
N GLN A 111 -8.44 -9.29 -11.01
CA GLN A 111 -7.83 -9.32 -12.34
C GLN A 111 -7.38 -10.74 -12.71
N PHE A 112 -6.71 -11.44 -11.79
CA PHE A 112 -6.30 -12.83 -11.98
C PHE A 112 -7.51 -13.76 -12.22
N TYR A 113 -8.61 -13.56 -11.51
CA TYR A 113 -9.86 -14.28 -11.78
C TYR A 113 -10.40 -14.02 -13.20
N LEU A 114 -10.43 -12.77 -13.66
CA LEU A 114 -10.84 -12.43 -15.03
C LEU A 114 -9.96 -13.12 -16.07
N ASP A 115 -8.64 -13.16 -15.84
CA ASP A 115 -7.68 -13.81 -16.74
C ASP A 115 -7.88 -15.33 -16.76
N GLN A 116 -8.21 -15.96 -15.62
CA GLN A 116 -8.54 -17.38 -15.55
C GLN A 116 -9.79 -17.75 -16.35
N LEU A 117 -10.82 -16.89 -16.37
CA LEU A 117 -12.03 -17.10 -17.17
C LEU A 117 -11.72 -17.17 -18.67
N SER A 118 -10.73 -16.38 -19.13
CA SER A 118 -10.29 -16.42 -20.53
C SER A 118 -9.59 -17.75 -20.90
N ASN A 119 -8.95 -18.39 -19.93
CA ASN A 119 -8.12 -19.59 -20.11
C ASN A 119 -8.81 -20.93 -19.72
N SER A 120 -10.11 -20.92 -19.37
CA SER A 120 -10.90 -22.11 -18.99
C SER A 120 -10.41 -22.90 -17.76
N ASN A 121 -9.42 -22.40 -17.01
CA ASN A 121 -8.93 -23.00 -15.78
C ASN A 121 -9.63 -22.35 -14.59
N LYS A 122 -10.71 -22.96 -14.10
CA LYS A 122 -11.45 -22.45 -12.93
C LYS A 122 -10.92 -23.08 -11.65
N SER A 123 -10.25 -22.29 -10.81
CA SER A 123 -10.11 -22.67 -9.39
C SER A 123 -11.44 -22.40 -8.68
N PRO A 124 -12.04 -23.35 -7.94
CA PRO A 124 -13.31 -23.13 -7.26
C PRO A 124 -13.26 -22.06 -6.16
N SER A 125 -12.12 -21.88 -5.49
CA SER A 125 -11.98 -21.01 -4.32
C SER A 125 -12.04 -19.51 -4.65
N ILE A 126 -11.46 -19.11 -5.78
CA ILE A 126 -11.37 -17.69 -6.17
C ILE A 126 -12.72 -17.12 -6.64
N VAL A 127 -13.62 -17.99 -7.13
CA VAL A 127 -14.95 -17.59 -7.62
C VAL A 127 -15.81 -17.01 -6.49
N THR A 128 -15.65 -17.55 -5.27
CA THR A 128 -16.40 -17.17 -4.07
C THR A 128 -15.73 -16.09 -3.25
N GLN A 129 -14.56 -15.59 -3.67
CA GLN A 129 -13.87 -14.50 -2.99
C GLN A 129 -14.76 -13.25 -3.00
N LEU A 130 -14.83 -12.58 -1.84
CA LEU A 130 -15.69 -11.43 -1.61
C LEU A 130 -14.93 -10.12 -1.80
N PHE A 131 -15.61 -9.16 -2.40
CA PHE A 131 -15.26 -7.75 -2.42
C PHE A 131 -16.34 -6.98 -1.65
N TYR A 132 -15.93 -6.11 -0.73
CA TYR A 132 -16.82 -5.22 0.00
C TYR A 132 -16.78 -3.82 -0.63
N ASN A 133 -17.93 -3.34 -1.09
CA ASN A 133 -18.08 -2.01 -1.68
C ASN A 133 -18.28 -0.97 -0.58
N CYS A 134 -17.17 -0.54 0.02
CA CYS A 134 -17.17 0.34 1.19
C CYS A 134 -17.77 1.72 0.89
N THR A 135 -18.66 2.18 1.76
CA THR A 135 -19.09 3.58 1.76
C THR A 135 -18.03 4.43 2.47
N LEU A 136 -17.48 5.44 1.79
CA LEU A 136 -16.59 6.42 2.40
C LEU A 136 -17.21 7.03 3.68
N PRO A 137 -16.41 7.27 4.74
CA PRO A 137 -14.95 7.22 4.78
C PRO A 137 -14.36 5.86 5.17
N ARG A 138 -15.15 4.76 5.13
CA ARG A 138 -14.65 3.43 5.47
C ARG A 138 -13.83 2.83 4.35
N PHE A 139 -12.81 2.05 4.72
CA PHE A 139 -11.93 1.37 3.78
C PHE A 139 -11.36 0.08 4.39
N GLY A 140 -10.60 -0.68 3.59
CA GLY A 140 -10.03 -1.97 3.95
C GLY A 140 -10.83 -3.16 3.39
N PRO A 141 -10.31 -4.39 3.51
CA PRO A 141 -10.89 -5.59 2.91
C PRO A 141 -12.31 -5.91 3.38
N LEU A 142 -12.67 -5.50 4.61
CA LEU A 142 -13.99 -5.69 5.22
C LEU A 142 -14.67 -4.34 5.51
N CYS A 143 -14.17 -3.23 4.95
CA CYS A 143 -14.58 -1.87 5.29
C CYS A 143 -14.47 -1.58 6.80
N GLN A 144 -13.45 -2.16 7.45
CA GLN A 144 -13.27 -2.14 8.90
C GLN A 144 -12.55 -0.89 9.42
N TYR A 145 -11.82 -0.20 8.54
CA TYR A 145 -11.05 0.97 8.93
C TYR A 145 -11.82 2.26 8.65
N SER A 146 -11.60 3.24 9.51
CA SER A 146 -12.03 4.62 9.30
C SER A 146 -11.00 5.53 9.94
N LEU A 147 -10.69 6.64 9.29
CA LEU A 147 -9.87 7.68 9.90
C LEU A 147 -10.70 8.41 10.97
N ASP A 148 -10.15 8.62 12.16
CA ASP A 148 -10.81 9.30 13.28
C ASP A 148 -10.96 10.83 13.06
N ILE A 149 -10.84 11.28 11.82
CA ILE A 149 -10.83 12.69 11.45
C ILE A 149 -12.17 13.00 10.79
N TYR A 150 -12.95 13.87 11.44
CA TYR A 150 -14.21 14.37 10.89
C TYR A 150 -13.92 15.34 9.73
N MET A 151 -13.78 14.79 8.52
CA MET A 151 -13.67 15.55 7.26
C MET A 151 -14.95 15.36 6.45
N PRO A 152 -15.94 16.25 6.58
CA PRO A 152 -17.25 16.09 5.93
C PRO A 152 -17.24 16.30 4.39
N TYR A 153 -16.08 16.54 3.77
CA TYR A 153 -15.99 16.99 2.37
C TYR A 153 -15.06 16.18 1.45
N GLY A 154 -14.41 15.11 1.93
CA GLY A 154 -13.53 14.32 1.07
C GLY A 154 -14.30 13.38 0.13
N SER A 155 -14.09 13.51 -1.17
CA SER A 155 -14.70 12.65 -2.21
C SER A 155 -13.95 11.32 -2.42
N SER A 156 -12.75 11.19 -1.84
CA SER A 156 -11.90 10.00 -1.90
C SER A 156 -11.04 9.87 -0.65
N LEU A 157 -10.50 8.68 -0.40
CA LEU A 157 -9.53 8.45 0.68
C LEU A 157 -8.30 9.37 0.55
N TYR A 158 -7.80 9.55 -0.68
CA TYR A 158 -6.71 10.47 -0.98
C TYR A 158 -7.02 11.91 -0.53
N GLU A 159 -8.22 12.42 -0.85
CA GLU A 159 -8.59 13.79 -0.48
C GLU A 159 -8.71 13.96 1.04
N ILE A 160 -9.29 12.96 1.74
CA ILE A 160 -9.38 12.97 3.20
C ILE A 160 -7.98 13.06 3.82
N ILE A 161 -7.05 12.24 3.36
CA ILE A 161 -5.68 12.18 3.86
C ILE A 161 -4.91 13.47 3.50
N ASN A 162 -4.98 13.92 2.26
CA ASN A 162 -4.33 15.15 1.84
C ASN A 162 -4.82 16.36 2.66
N ASN A 163 -6.13 16.47 2.89
CA ASN A 163 -6.69 17.54 3.72
C ASN A 163 -6.18 17.47 5.17
N PHE A 164 -6.00 16.27 5.73
CA PHE A 164 -5.39 16.11 7.05
C PHE A 164 -3.96 16.68 7.09
N TYR A 165 -3.15 16.38 6.08
CA TYR A 165 -1.79 16.90 5.99
C TYR A 165 -1.69 18.41 5.78
N GLN A 166 -2.65 19.01 5.10
CA GLN A 166 -2.68 20.46 4.92
C GLN A 166 -3.09 21.18 6.21
N GLU A 167 -4.18 20.75 6.84
CA GLU A 167 -4.84 21.50 7.91
C GLU A 167 -4.31 21.15 9.32
N ASN A 168 -3.99 19.88 9.58
CA ASN A 168 -3.78 19.37 10.94
C ASN A 168 -2.37 18.84 11.20
N TYR A 169 -1.58 18.59 10.16
CA TYR A 169 -0.27 17.97 10.34
C TYR A 169 0.73 18.89 11.03
N ARG A 170 1.27 18.37 12.13
CA ARG A 170 2.48 18.87 12.78
C ARG A 170 3.62 17.96 12.33
N PRO A 171 4.73 18.52 11.81
CA PRO A 171 5.89 17.73 11.45
C PRO A 171 6.31 16.86 12.63
N MET A 172 6.24 15.54 12.46
CA MET A 172 6.94 14.64 13.36
C MET A 172 8.43 14.76 13.08
N THR A 173 9.26 14.69 14.13
CA THR A 173 10.69 14.47 13.97
C THR A 173 10.89 13.05 13.46
N LEU A 174 11.02 12.91 12.14
CA LEU A 174 11.42 11.67 11.52
C LEU A 174 12.89 11.39 11.88
N THR A 175 13.19 10.18 12.34
CA THR A 175 14.55 9.69 12.49
C THR A 175 14.96 9.02 11.20
N CYS A 176 15.65 9.75 10.34
CA CYS A 176 16.13 9.23 9.07
C CYS A 176 17.33 8.31 9.33
N TYR A 177 17.41 7.19 8.62
CA TYR A 177 18.63 6.39 8.59
C TYR A 177 19.72 7.20 7.87
N THR A 178 20.81 7.50 8.57
CA THR A 178 21.86 8.42 8.09
C THR A 178 23.19 7.72 7.79
N HIS A 179 23.27 6.42 8.05
CA HIS A 179 24.48 5.62 7.83
C HIS A 179 24.62 5.12 6.40
N LEU A 180 23.60 5.29 5.57
CA LEU A 180 23.61 5.01 4.13
C LEU A 180 23.25 6.27 3.36
N GLU A 181 24.09 6.66 2.40
CA GLU A 181 23.80 7.78 1.49
C GLU A 181 22.80 7.32 0.41
N CYS A 182 21.52 7.55 0.69
CA CYS A 182 20.42 7.17 -0.19
C CYS A 182 19.77 8.39 -0.87
N ASN A 183 19.77 8.41 -2.20
CA ASN A 183 19.10 9.38 -3.02
C ASN A 183 17.70 8.88 -3.34
N ARG A 184 16.72 9.36 -2.58
CA ARG A 184 15.30 9.10 -2.83
C ARG A 184 14.67 10.11 -3.81
N GLY A 185 15.49 10.81 -4.61
CA GLY A 185 15.08 11.86 -5.55
C GLY A 185 14.75 13.21 -4.90
N SER A 186 14.61 13.25 -3.57
CA SER A 186 14.31 14.44 -2.76
C SER A 186 15.19 14.47 -1.51
N ASN A 187 15.76 15.63 -1.18
CA ASN A 187 16.57 15.83 0.03
C ASN A 187 15.79 15.71 1.35
N LEU A 188 14.45 15.63 1.29
CA LEU A 188 13.56 15.46 2.45
C LEU A 188 12.91 14.08 2.50
N ALA A 189 13.11 13.25 1.48
CA ALA A 189 12.67 11.86 1.52
C ALA A 189 13.68 11.09 2.37
N CYS A 190 13.27 10.76 3.58
CA CYS A 190 14.09 9.99 4.51
C CYS A 190 13.94 8.50 4.27
N LEU A 191 15.07 7.80 4.27
CA LEU A 191 15.12 6.35 4.33
C LEU A 191 14.85 5.91 5.76
N ASP A 192 13.89 5.02 5.94
CA ASP A 192 13.69 4.31 7.21
C ASP A 192 14.73 3.19 7.33
N TRP A 193 15.13 2.86 8.56
CA TRP A 193 16.07 1.77 8.78
C TRP A 193 15.48 0.40 8.42
N THR A 194 14.14 0.28 8.40
CA THR A 194 13.44 -0.95 7.99
C THR A 194 13.49 -1.19 6.48
N GLU A 195 13.77 -0.16 5.69
CA GLU A 195 13.90 -0.18 4.22
C GLU A 195 15.34 -0.53 3.78
N ILE A 196 16.12 -1.13 4.68
CA ILE A 196 17.47 -1.62 4.38
C ILE A 196 17.41 -3.13 4.28
N CYS A 197 17.81 -3.68 3.13
CA CYS A 197 17.85 -5.12 2.89
C CYS A 197 16.50 -5.80 3.09
N ASP A 198 15.43 -5.13 2.66
CA ASP A 198 14.06 -5.64 2.76
C ASP A 198 13.57 -6.31 1.45
N GLY A 199 14.42 -6.29 0.41
CA GLY A 199 14.14 -6.84 -0.91
C GLY A 199 13.53 -5.83 -1.89
N HIS A 200 13.32 -4.58 -1.48
CA HIS A 200 12.79 -3.50 -2.31
C HIS A 200 13.86 -2.45 -2.60
N ILE A 201 13.96 -2.02 -3.86
CA ILE A 201 14.87 -0.94 -4.24
C ILE A 201 14.20 0.41 -3.96
N ASP A 202 14.59 1.03 -2.86
CA ASP A 202 14.15 2.33 -2.38
C ASP A 202 15.08 3.48 -2.79
N CYS A 203 16.39 3.22 -2.91
CA CYS A 203 17.37 4.23 -3.28
C CYS A 203 17.63 4.26 -4.79
N LEU A 204 17.57 5.45 -5.39
CA LEU A 204 17.89 5.65 -6.82
C LEU A 204 19.39 5.57 -7.12
N ASN A 205 20.25 5.44 -6.10
CA ASN A 205 21.68 5.17 -6.25
C ASN A 205 21.91 3.69 -6.55
N ASP A 206 21.39 3.20 -7.67
CA ASP A 206 21.58 1.82 -8.10
C ASP A 206 21.11 0.75 -7.07
N GLY A 207 20.17 1.10 -6.18
CA GLY A 207 19.65 0.18 -5.15
C GLY A 207 20.64 -0.14 -4.03
N ILE A 208 21.45 0.84 -3.63
CA ILE A 208 22.47 0.71 -2.57
C ILE A 208 21.92 0.24 -1.21
N ASP A 209 20.64 0.45 -0.95
CA ASP A 209 19.87 -0.08 0.19
C ASP A 209 19.77 -1.61 0.21
N GLU A 210 19.87 -2.24 -0.96
CA GLU A 210 19.79 -3.69 -1.15
C GLU A 210 21.16 -4.31 -1.51
N GLU A 211 22.24 -3.52 -1.41
CA GLU A 211 23.60 -4.00 -1.66
C GLU A 211 24.26 -4.53 -0.39
N HIS A 212 25.06 -5.59 -0.54
CA HIS A 212 25.87 -6.17 0.52
C HIS A 212 25.09 -6.64 1.76
N CYS A 213 23.80 -6.91 1.61
CA CYS A 213 22.92 -7.43 2.66
C CYS A 213 23.45 -8.73 3.27
N GLU A 214 24.18 -9.53 2.49
CA GLU A 214 24.84 -10.73 2.99
C GLU A 214 25.80 -10.45 4.15
N GLN A 215 26.37 -9.23 4.26
CA GLN A 215 27.25 -8.87 5.37
C GLN A 215 26.48 -8.76 6.69
N LEU A 216 25.23 -8.32 6.66
CA LEU A 216 24.32 -8.38 7.81
C LEU A 216 23.91 -9.83 8.11
N GLU A 217 23.84 -10.67 7.08
CA GLU A 217 23.49 -12.09 7.21
C GLU A 217 24.63 -13.00 7.67
N VAL A 218 25.88 -12.54 7.60
CA VAL A 218 27.08 -13.31 8.00
C VAL A 218 27.18 -13.43 9.53
N ASN A 219 26.49 -12.57 10.30
CA ASN A 219 26.41 -12.72 11.75
C ASN A 219 25.74 -14.05 12.11
N LYS A 220 26.55 -15.00 12.55
CA LYS A 220 26.09 -16.22 13.21
C LYS A 220 25.87 -15.90 14.68
N CYS A 221 24.62 -15.92 15.09
CA CYS A 221 24.26 -15.85 16.50
C CYS A 221 24.75 -17.09 17.25
N GLU A 222 25.01 -16.93 18.54
CA GLU A 222 25.31 -18.06 19.42
C GLU A 222 24.08 -18.99 19.53
N GLU A 223 24.28 -20.25 19.95
CA GLU A 223 23.17 -21.21 20.10
C GLU A 223 22.08 -20.75 21.08
N SER A 224 22.40 -19.80 21.97
CA SER A 224 21.48 -19.20 22.95
C SER A 224 20.76 -17.93 22.47
N GLU A 225 20.97 -17.53 21.21
CA GLU A 225 20.46 -16.29 20.64
C GLU A 225 19.53 -16.57 19.45
N PHE A 226 18.51 -15.72 19.32
CA PHE A 226 17.62 -15.67 18.17
C PHE A 226 18.13 -14.62 17.18
N ARG A 227 18.17 -15.00 15.90
CA ARG A 227 18.55 -14.10 14.82
C ARG A 227 17.32 -13.37 14.28
N CYS A 228 17.34 -12.05 14.37
CA CYS A 228 16.36 -11.15 13.76
C CYS A 228 16.55 -11.07 12.23
N LYS A 229 15.50 -10.62 11.51
CA LYS A 229 15.55 -10.47 10.04
C LYS A 229 16.63 -9.49 9.58
N ASN A 230 16.88 -8.44 10.37
CA ASN A 230 17.95 -7.45 10.14
C ASN A 230 19.37 -7.98 10.48
N GLY A 231 19.53 -9.27 10.82
CA GLY A 231 20.83 -9.87 11.14
C GLY A 231 21.30 -9.68 12.58
N GLU A 232 20.55 -8.98 13.43
CA GLU A 232 20.87 -8.83 14.85
C GLU A 232 20.61 -10.11 15.63
N CYS A 233 21.43 -10.36 16.66
CA CYS A 233 21.28 -11.48 17.57
C CYS A 233 20.72 -10.97 18.90
N ILE A 234 19.56 -11.49 19.30
CA ILE A 234 18.91 -11.17 20.57
C ILE A 234 18.83 -12.42 21.43
N SER A 235 18.78 -12.27 22.76
CA SER A 235 18.51 -13.42 23.63
C SER A 235 17.13 -14.01 23.32
N HIS A 236 17.00 -15.34 23.36
CA HIS A 236 15.71 -16.02 23.24
C HIS A 236 14.63 -15.50 24.21
N LEU A 237 15.04 -14.89 25.32
CA LEU A 237 14.14 -14.26 26.29
C LEU A 237 13.32 -13.11 25.70
N PHE A 238 13.83 -12.41 24.67
CA PHE A 238 13.21 -11.20 24.10
C PHE A 238 12.42 -11.47 22.80
N VAL A 239 12.25 -12.72 22.39
CA VAL A 239 11.60 -13.04 21.10
C VAL A 239 10.07 -12.84 21.15
N GLN A 240 9.48 -12.84 22.35
CA GLN A 240 8.03 -12.77 22.56
C GLN A 240 7.60 -11.65 23.54
N ASP A 241 8.54 -10.81 23.98
CA ASP A 241 8.27 -9.62 24.79
C ASP A 241 7.77 -8.47 23.91
#